data_AF-A0A0E9PNE3-F1
#
_entry.id   AF-A0A0E9PNE3-F1
#
_cell.length_a   1.000
_cell.length_b   1.000
_cell.length_c   1.000
_cell.angle_alpha   90.00
_cell.angle_beta   90.00
_cell.angle_gamma   90.00
#
_symmetry.space_group_name_H-M   'P 1'
#
loop_
_entity.id
_entity.type
_entity.pdbx_description
1 polymer ?
#
loop_
_entity_poly.entity_id
_entity_poly.type
_entity_poly.pdbx_seq_one_letter_code
_entity_poly.pdbx_strand_id
1 'polypeptide(L)' 'MIWEISKQIEGHTICALGDGAAWPVQGLIRHFRPLMEGRISEFQEQQQARA' A
#
# COMPACT_ATOMS: atom_id res chain seq x y z
N MET A 1 -7.82 5.77 1.31
CA MET A 1 -7.26 4.39 1.35
C MET A 1 -6.05 4.32 0.42
N ILE A 2 -4.92 3.68 0.75
CA ILE A 2 -3.66 3.84 -0.03
C ILE A 2 -3.76 3.48 -1.54
N TRP A 3 -4.64 2.54 -1.89
CA TRP A 3 -5.00 2.23 -3.29
C TRP A 3 -5.57 3.43 -4.04
N GLU A 4 -6.50 4.15 -3.43
CA GLU A 4 -7.15 5.33 -4.01
C GLU A 4 -6.15 6.47 -4.23
N ILE A 5 -5.25 6.70 -3.28
CA ILE A 5 -4.16 7.67 -3.41
C ILE A 5 -3.26 7.32 -4.59
N SER A 6 -2.92 6.04 -4.76
CA SER A 6 -2.10 5.62 -5.91
C SER A 6 -2.77 5.87 -7.25
N LYS A 7 -4.11 5.83 -7.31
CA LYS A 7 -4.90 6.16 -8.51
C LYS A 7 -5.04 7.66 -8.74
N GLN A 8 -4.99 8.47 -7.69
CA GLN A 8 -4.92 9.92 -7.80
C GLN A 8 -3.54 10.41 -8.26
N ILE A 9 -2.48 9.60 -8.10
CA ILE A 9 -1.14 9.91 -8.61
C ILE A 9 -1.00 9.47 -10.08
N GLU A 10 -1.47 8.26 -10.40
CA GLU A 10 -1.43 7.70 -11.75
C GLU A 10 -2.17 8.62 -12.74
N GLY A 11 -1.48 9.06 -13.80
CA GLY A 11 -2.02 9.95 -14.84
C GLY A 11 -2.21 11.42 -14.43
N HIS A 12 -1.86 11.80 -13.19
CA HIS A 12 -2.06 13.16 -12.67
C HIS A 12 -0.74 13.86 -12.29
N THR A 13 0.38 13.40 -12.84
CA THR A 13 1.71 13.99 -12.62
C THR A 13 2.33 14.43 -13.94
N ILE A 14 3.28 15.36 -13.88
CA ILE A 14 3.94 15.93 -15.07
C ILE A 14 4.81 14.91 -15.82
N CYS A 15 5.36 13.91 -15.11
CA CYS A 15 6.24 12.90 -15.69
C CYS A 15 5.82 11.49 -15.28
N ALA A 16 6.18 10.49 -16.10
CA ALA A 16 5.83 9.09 -15.88
C ALA A 16 6.48 8.46 -14.62
N LEU A 17 7.31 9.20 -13.88
CA LEU A 17 7.80 8.77 -12.57
C LEU A 17 6.65 8.60 -11.57
N GLY A 18 5.58 9.41 -11.67
CA GLY A 18 4.40 9.24 -10.81
C GLY A 18 3.71 7.89 -11.04
N ASP A 19 3.50 7.53 -12.30
CA ASP A 19 2.94 6.22 -12.67
C ASP A 19 3.87 5.07 -12.22
N GLY A 20 5.17 5.22 -12.50
CA GLY A 20 6.19 4.26 -12.08
C GLY A 20 6.30 4.10 -10.56
N ALA A 21 5.96 5.13 -9.77
CA ALA A 21 5.88 5.05 -8.31
C ALA A 21 4.55 4.45 -7.82
N ALA A 22 3.45 4.71 -8.52
CA ALA A 22 2.12 4.21 -8.16
C ALA A 22 1.94 2.71 -8.45
N TRP A 23 2.43 2.24 -9.61
CA TRP A 23 2.21 0.85 -10.05
C TRP A 23 2.78 -0.22 -9.10
N PRO A 24 4.00 -0.10 -8.53
CA PRO A 24 4.51 -1.08 -7.57
C PRO A 24 3.62 -1.21 -6.34
N VAL A 25 3.09 -0.09 -5.83
CA VAL A 25 2.16 -0.07 -4.69
C VAL A 25 0.83 -0.72 -5.07
N GLN A 26 0.29 -0.41 -6.25
CA GLN A 26 -0.92 -1.04 -6.77
C GLN A 26 -0.73 -2.56 -6.93
N GLY A 27 0.39 -3.01 -7.51
CA GLY A 27 0.72 -4.43 -7.66
C GLY A 27 0.84 -5.14 -6.32
N LEU A 28 1.52 -4.52 -5.35
CA LEU A 28 1.64 -5.04 -3.99
C LEU A 28 0.27 -5.26 -3.35
N ILE A 29 -0.62 -4.26 -3.43
CA ILE A 29 -1.97 -4.35 -2.88
C ILE A 29 -2.80 -5.41 -3.63
N ARG A 30 -2.68 -5.50 -4.96
CA ARG A 30 -3.47 -6.45 -5.76
C ARG A 30 -3.10 -7.91 -5.49
N HIS A 31 -1.81 -8.19 -5.29
CA HIS A 31 -1.31 -9.56 -5.22
C HIS A 31 -0.96 -10.02 -3.80
N PHE A 32 -0.60 -9.11 -2.91
CA PHE A 32 -0.09 -9.43 -1.57
C PHE A 32 -0.93 -8.83 -0.44
N ARG A 33 -2.17 -8.39 -0.71
CA ARG A 33 -3.08 -7.89 0.33
C ARG A 33 -3.19 -8.80 1.56
N PRO A 34 -3.38 -10.13 1.42
CA PRO A 34 -3.47 -11.01 2.59
C PRO A 34 -2.20 -11.00 3.44
N LEU A 35 -1.02 -10.92 2.80
CA LEU A 35 0.27 -10.84 3.50
C LEU A 35 0.43 -9.50 4.23
N MET A 36 0.01 -8.39 3.60
CA MET A 36 0.05 -7.07 4.23
C MET A 36 -0.87 -7.01 5.45
N GLU A 37 -2.10 -7.47 5.31
CA GLU A 37 -3.09 -7.51 6.39
C GLU A 37 -2.61 -8.41 7.54
N GLY A 38 -2.02 -9.57 7.24
CA GLY A 38 -1.40 -10.44 8.24
C GLY A 38 -0.29 -9.74 9.04
N ARG A 39 0.66 -9.09 8.36
CA ARG A 39 1.75 -8.34 9.02
C ARG A 39 1.24 -7.19 9.89
N ILE A 40 0.17 -6.52 9.47
CA ILE A 40 -0.46 -5.45 10.25
C ILE A 40 -1.13 -6.02 11.51
N SER A 41 -1.84 -7.15 11.38
CA SER A 41 -2.45 -7.85 12.52
C SER A 41 -1.40 -8.29 13.54
N GLU A 42 -0.35 -8.98 13.08
CA GLU A 42 0.75 -9.42 13.94
C GLU A 42 1.39 -8.26 14.71
N PHE A 43 1.61 -7.13 14.03
CA PHE A 43 2.12 -5.94 14.68
C PHE A 43 1.14 -5.39 15.73
N GLN A 44 -0.16 -5.31 15.43
CA GLN A 44 -1.18 -4.82 16.36
C GLN A 44 -1.29 -5.71 17.60
N GLU A 45 -1.29 -7.03 17.44
CA GLU A 45 -1.30 -8.00 18.54
C GLU A 45 -0.06 -7.84 19.43
N GLN A 46 1.12 -7.68 18.83
CA GLN A 46 2.36 -7.44 19.58
C GLN A 46 2.33 -6.11 20.34
N GLN A 47 1.74 -5.05 19.77
CA GLN A 47 1.60 -3.77 20.46
C GLN A 47 0.62 -3.86 21.62
N GLN A 48 -0.50 -4.56 21.45
CA GLN A 48 -1.49 -4.79 22.50
C GLN A 48 -0.90 -5.58 23.67
N ALA A 49 -0.11 -6.63 23.39
CA ALA A 49 0.54 -7.42 24.41
C ALA A 49 1.66 -6.66 25.17
N ARG A 50 2.16 -5.55 24.62
CA ARG A 50 3.17 -4.69 25.25
C ARG A 50 2.57 -3.57 26.11
N ALA A 51 1.29 -3.27 25.93
CA ALA A 51 0.55 -2.26 26.69
C ALA A 51 0.01 -2.85 28.00
#